data_AF-A0A1E1XMM0-F1
#
_entry.id   AF-A0A1E1XMM0-F1
#
_cell.length_a   1.000
_cell.length_b   1.000
_cell.length_c   1.000
_cell.angle_alpha   90.00
_cell.angle_beta   90.00
_cell.angle_gamma   90.00
#
_symmetry.space_group_name_H-M   'P 1'
#
loop_
_entity.id
_entity.type
_entity.pdbx_description
1 polymer ?
#
loop_
_entity_poly.entity_id
_entity_poly.type
_entity_poly.pdbx_seq_one_letter_code
_entity_poly.pdbx_strand_id
1 'polypeptide(L)'
;DHHWRIACGLPRRWNETALFADTPDWTFNDGRPAPLNVNQKKRYLQQMEYCATIVKYLKEINNAQEMAAHVAQEEEELKKRVASGKFRQKGIQELHHPNQAGRRAEA
;
A
#
# COMPACT_ATOMS: atom_id res chain seq x y z
N ASP A 1 9.54 -27.75 -23.08
CA ASP A 1 8.85 -26.57 -22.52
C ASP A 1 8.62 -26.74 -21.03
N HIS A 2 8.83 -25.70 -20.21
CA HIS A 2 8.71 -25.76 -18.74
C HIS A 2 7.41 -25.11 -18.21
N HIS A 3 6.44 -24.86 -19.09
CA HIS A 3 5.21 -24.13 -18.76
C HIS A 3 4.38 -24.77 -17.65
N TRP A 4 4.33 -26.10 -17.58
CA TRP A 4 3.58 -26.81 -16.54
C TRP A 4 4.08 -26.46 -15.13
N ARG A 5 5.41 -26.36 -14.95
CA ARG A 5 6.02 -26.05 -13.64
C ARG A 5 5.60 -24.66 -13.18
N ILE A 6 5.72 -23.69 -14.08
CA ILE A 6 5.35 -22.30 -13.81
C ILE A 6 3.85 -22.21 -13.50
N ALA A 7 3.01 -22.91 -14.26
CA ALA A 7 1.56 -22.95 -14.02
C ALA A 7 1.22 -23.55 -12.65
N CYS A 8 1.98 -24.53 -12.17
CA CYS A 8 1.85 -25.12 -10.83
C CYS A 8 2.56 -24.32 -9.72
N GLY A 9 3.12 -23.14 -10.01
CA GLY A 9 3.84 -22.31 -9.02
C GLY A 9 5.24 -22.82 -8.66
N LEU A 10 5.79 -23.76 -9.43
CA LEU A 10 7.16 -24.27 -9.25
C LEU A 10 8.17 -23.42 -10.04
N PRO A 11 9.45 -23.38 -9.61
CA PRO A 11 10.50 -22.75 -10.36
C PRO A 11 10.65 -23.34 -11.76
N ARG A 12 11.06 -22.48 -12.71
CA ARG A 12 11.21 -22.85 -14.12
C ARG A 12 12.16 -24.03 -14.29
N ARG A 13 13.29 -24.03 -13.58
CA ARG A 13 14.21 -25.16 -13.55
C ARG A 13 13.98 -25.99 -12.29
N TRP A 14 14.17 -27.30 -12.41
CA TRP A 14 13.96 -28.20 -11.29
C TRP A 14 14.97 -27.95 -10.14
N ASN A 15 16.21 -27.59 -10.48
CA ASN A 15 17.30 -27.35 -9.54
C ASN A 15 17.18 -26.02 -8.77
N GLU A 16 16.23 -25.17 -9.15
CA GLU A 16 15.90 -23.92 -8.44
C GLU A 16 14.86 -24.16 -7.34
N THR A 17 14.32 -25.38 -7.22
CA THR A 17 13.38 -25.74 -6.15
C THR A 17 14.10 -25.65 -4.80
N ALA A 18 13.50 -24.94 -3.83
CA ALA A 18 14.08 -24.76 -2.49
C ALA A 18 14.47 -26.10 -1.83
N LEU A 19 13.64 -27.13 -2.00
CA LEU A 19 13.95 -28.47 -1.51
C LEU A 19 15.26 -28.99 -2.09
N PHE A 20 15.51 -28.88 -3.39
CA PHE A 20 16.76 -29.38 -3.97
C PHE A 20 17.95 -28.45 -3.70
N ALA A 21 17.74 -27.14 -3.76
CA ALA A 21 18.82 -26.17 -3.68
C ALA A 21 19.34 -25.98 -2.25
N ASP A 22 18.45 -25.99 -1.26
CA ASP A 22 18.76 -25.56 0.11
C ASP A 22 18.88 -26.72 1.09
N THR A 23 18.40 -27.93 0.76
CA THR A 23 18.71 -29.11 1.59
C THR A 23 20.18 -29.46 1.52
N PRO A 24 20.78 -29.96 2.62
CA PRO A 24 22.14 -30.46 2.61
C PRO A 24 22.22 -31.79 1.85
N ASP A 25 23.24 -31.94 0.99
CA ASP A 25 23.47 -33.15 0.20
C ASP A 25 23.89 -34.37 1.07
N TRP A 26 24.38 -34.11 2.28
CA TRP A 26 24.86 -35.12 3.23
C TRP A 26 24.68 -34.64 4.67
N THR A 27 24.75 -35.56 5.63
CA THR A 27 24.74 -35.25 7.08
C THR A 27 25.72 -36.16 7.80
N PHE A 28 26.19 -35.75 8.99
CA PHE A 28 27.03 -36.63 9.81
C PHE A 28 26.20 -37.82 10.32
N ASN A 29 26.84 -38.98 10.49
CA ASN A 29 26.19 -40.16 11.05
C ASN A 29 25.63 -39.92 12.47
N ASP A 30 26.27 -39.01 13.21
CA ASP A 30 25.84 -38.57 14.55
C ASP A 30 24.60 -37.65 14.50
N GLY A 31 24.06 -37.35 13.32
CA GLY A 31 22.92 -36.45 13.14
C GLY A 31 23.24 -34.96 13.23
N ARG A 32 24.53 -34.59 13.34
CA ARG A 32 24.95 -33.19 13.28
C ARG A 32 24.62 -32.61 11.89
N PRO A 33 24.16 -31.35 11.82
CA PRO A 33 23.87 -30.72 10.54
C PRO A 33 25.16 -30.52 9.74
N ALA A 34 25.05 -30.63 8.41
CA ALA A 34 26.16 -30.28 7.54
C ALA A 34 26.42 -28.76 7.57
N PRO A 35 27.69 -28.34 7.44
CA PRO A 35 28.02 -26.93 7.30
C PRO A 35 27.44 -26.37 6.00
N LEU A 36 27.10 -25.09 6.01
CA LEU A 36 26.48 -24.41 4.88
C LEU A 36 27.46 -24.28 3.70
N ASN A 37 27.03 -24.66 2.50
CA ASN A 37 27.81 -24.47 1.28
C ASN A 37 27.95 -22.97 0.96
N VAL A 38 29.07 -22.56 0.35
CA VAL A 38 29.32 -21.18 -0.10
C VAL A 38 28.18 -20.63 -0.95
N ASN A 39 27.65 -21.44 -1.88
CA ASN A 39 26.54 -21.00 -2.74
C ASN A 39 25.21 -20.88 -2.00
N GLN A 40 24.94 -21.78 -1.05
CA GLN A 40 23.77 -21.69 -0.16
C GLN A 40 23.86 -20.41 0.68
N LYS A 41 25.03 -20.13 1.26
CA LYS A 41 25.30 -18.89 2.00
C LYS A 41 25.07 -17.66 1.14
N LYS A 42 25.59 -17.65 -0.09
CA LYS A 42 25.42 -16.52 -1.02
C LYS A 42 23.94 -16.25 -1.30
N ARG A 43 23.14 -17.30 -1.59
CA ARG A 43 21.70 -17.15 -1.81
C ARG A 43 20.99 -16.63 -0.57
N TYR A 44 21.34 -17.14 0.61
CA TYR A 44 20.74 -16.67 1.87
C TYR A 44 20.99 -15.17 2.09
N LEU A 45 22.22 -14.70 1.90
CA LEU A 45 22.55 -13.28 2.02
C LEU A 45 21.81 -12.41 1.00
N GLN A 46 21.71 -12.88 -0.26
CA GLN A 46 20.93 -12.19 -1.29
C GLN A 46 19.45 -12.09 -0.91
N GLN A 47 18.85 -13.14 -0.36
CA GLN A 47 17.47 -13.11 0.11
C GLN A 47 17.29 -12.12 1.26
N MET A 48 18.25 -12.03 2.19
CA MET A 48 18.22 -11.02 3.26
C MET A 48 18.25 -9.59 2.69
N GLU A 49 19.09 -9.33 1.68
CA GLU A 49 19.17 -8.02 1.01
C GLU A 49 17.85 -7.68 0.31
N TYR A 50 17.24 -8.64 -0.39
CA TYR A 50 15.93 -8.45 -1.02
C TYR A 50 14.84 -8.16 0.01
N CYS A 51 14.76 -8.93 1.10
CA CYS A 51 13.81 -8.68 2.17
C CYS A 51 13.97 -7.29 2.78
N ALA A 52 15.20 -6.88 3.07
CA ALA A 52 15.48 -5.54 3.61
C ALA A 52 15.02 -4.43 2.65
N THR A 53 15.28 -4.61 1.36
CA THR A 53 14.89 -3.67 0.30
C THR A 53 13.38 -3.58 0.14
N ILE A 54 12.68 -4.72 0.12
CA ILE A 54 11.22 -4.79 0.01
C ILE A 54 10.57 -4.06 1.20
N VAL A 55 11.02 -4.35 2.43
CA VAL A 55 10.47 -3.71 3.63
C VAL A 55 10.71 -2.19 3.61
N LYS A 56 11.89 -1.76 3.17
CA LYS A 56 12.19 -0.33 3.01
C LYS A 56 11.21 0.35 2.06
N TYR A 57 11.02 -0.19 0.86
CA TYR A 57 10.14 0.41 -0.14
C TYR A 57 8.67 0.38 0.26
N LEU A 58 8.20 -0.68 0.93
CA LEU A 58 6.85 -0.71 1.47
C LEU A 58 6.62 0.42 2.49
N LYS A 59 7.59 0.68 3.36
CA LYS A 59 7.52 1.82 4.31
C LYS A 59 7.47 3.15 3.58
N GLU A 60 8.31 3.34 2.57
CA GLU A 60 8.34 4.59 1.78
C GLU A 60 6.99 4.85 1.08
N ILE A 61 6.40 3.80 0.47
CA ILE A 61 5.10 3.89 -0.17
C ILE A 61 4.00 4.22 0.84
N ASN A 62 3.97 3.53 1.98
CA ASN A 62 2.96 3.77 3.01
C ASN A 62 3.06 5.20 3.56
N ASN A 63 4.28 5.66 3.86
CA ASN A 63 4.49 7.03 4.32
C ASN A 63 4.02 8.06 3.28
N ALA A 64 4.28 7.82 1.99
CA ALA A 64 3.82 8.71 0.93
C ALA A 64 2.29 8.76 0.84
N GLN A 65 1.60 7.63 0.99
CA GLN A 65 0.15 7.56 1.02
C GLN A 65 -0.44 8.30 2.24
N GLU A 66 0.13 8.06 3.43
CA GLU A 66 -0.28 8.73 4.66
C GLU A 66 -0.10 10.25 4.56
N MET A 67 1.03 10.71 3.99
CA MET A 67 1.28 12.14 3.80
C MET A 67 0.35 12.77 2.77
N ALA A 68 0.07 12.10 1.66
CA ALA A 68 -0.89 12.60 0.70
C ALA A 68 -2.30 12.73 1.33
N ALA A 69 -2.73 11.74 2.11
CA ALA A 69 -4.00 11.78 2.82
C ALA A 69 -4.04 12.91 3.85
N HIS A 70 -2.96 13.10 4.61
CA HIS A 70 -2.84 14.17 5.60
C HIS A 70 -2.94 15.56 4.95
N VAL A 71 -2.17 15.82 3.88
CA VAL A 71 -2.21 17.11 3.16
C VAL A 71 -3.60 17.40 2.61
N ALA A 72 -4.28 16.38 2.05
CA ALA A 72 -5.65 16.55 1.56
C ALA A 72 -6.63 16.90 2.69
N GLN A 73 -6.49 16.26 3.85
CA GLN A 73 -7.31 16.58 5.05
C GLN A 73 -7.03 18.00 5.55
N GLU A 74 -5.77 18.42 5.63
CA GLU A 74 -5.39 19.77 6.03
C GLU A 74 -5.97 20.83 5.09
N GLU A 75 -5.88 20.62 3.78
CA GLU A 75 -6.49 21.53 2.79
C GLU A 75 -8.01 21.63 2.96
N GLU A 76 -8.69 20.51 3.19
CA GLU A 76 -10.13 20.51 3.46
C GLU A 76 -10.46 21.26 4.75
N GLU A 77 -9.70 21.03 5.82
CA GLU A 77 -9.87 21.74 7.07
C GLU A 77 -9.66 23.24 6.90
N LEU A 78 -8.63 23.65 6.17
CA LEU A 78 -8.37 25.05 5.85
C LEU A 78 -9.54 25.65 5.06
N LYS A 79 -10.03 24.96 4.03
CA LYS A 79 -11.22 25.37 3.27
C LYS A 79 -12.45 25.50 4.17
N LYS A 80 -12.68 24.55 5.07
CA LYS A 80 -13.78 24.56 6.06
C LYS A 80 -13.63 25.73 7.04
N ARG A 81 -12.45 25.97 7.60
CA ARG A 81 -12.15 27.09 8.52
C ARG A 81 -12.38 28.44 7.83
N VAL A 82 -11.86 28.60 6.61
CA VAL A 82 -12.06 29.81 5.81
C VAL A 82 -13.54 30.01 5.48
N ALA A 83 -14.26 28.95 5.12
CA ALA A 83 -15.70 29.03 4.86
C ALA A 83 -16.51 29.40 6.12
N SER A 84 -16.18 28.83 7.28
CA SER A 84 -16.84 29.17 8.55
C SER A 84 -16.56 30.60 9.02
N GLY A 85 -15.39 31.14 8.67
CA GLY A 85 -15.02 32.52 8.98
C GLY A 85 -15.65 33.56 8.05
N LYS A 86 -16.27 33.14 6.93
CA LYS A 86 -16.92 34.08 6.00
C LYS A 86 -18.23 34.58 6.59
N PHE A 87 -18.46 35.89 6.45
CA PHE A 87 -19.76 36.48 6.76
C PHE A 87 -20.86 35.95 5.85
N ARG A 88 -22.09 35.90 6.37
CA ARG A 88 -23.28 35.54 5.58
C ARG A 88 -23.42 36.50 4.41
N GLN A 89 -23.69 35.95 3.24
CA GLN A 89 -23.94 36.74 2.03
C GLN A 89 -25.21 37.59 2.23
N LYS A 90 -25.10 38.90 1.97
CA LYS A 90 -26.24 39.83 2.02
C LYS A 90 -26.89 39.97 0.64
N GLY A 91 -28.20 40.27 0.60
CA GLY A 91 -28.89 40.80 -0.58
C GLY A 91 -29.51 39.80 -1.56
N ILE A 92 -28.95 38.60 -1.77
CA ILE A 92 -29.47 37.68 -2.81
C ILE A 92 -30.63 36.81 -2.31
N GLN A 93 -30.60 36.37 -1.04
CA GLN A 93 -31.66 35.52 -0.46
C GLN A 93 -32.99 36.28 -0.30
N GLU A 94 -32.93 37.58 -0.02
CA GLU A 94 -34.09 38.46 0.14
C GLU A 94 -34.82 38.69 -1.20
N LEU A 95 -34.09 38.68 -2.33
CA LEU A 95 -34.64 38.92 -3.66
C LEU A 95 -35.35 37.69 -4.27
N HIS A 96 -35.06 36.48 -3.77
CA HIS A 96 -35.62 35.23 -4.28
C HIS A 96 -36.79 34.70 -3.44
N HIS A 97 -37.42 35.54 -2.62
CA HIS A 97 -38.73 35.22 -2.07
C HIS A 97 -39.81 35.52 -3.13
N PRO A 98 -40.52 34.52 -3.67
CA PRO A 98 -41.64 34.78 -4.55
C PRO A 98 -42.65 35.61 -3.77
N ASN A 99 -42.88 36.81 -4.28
CA ASN A 99 -43.71 37.85 -3.69
C ASN A 99 -45.04 37.27 -3.16
N GLN A 100 -45.18 37.15 -1.83
CA GLN A 100 -46.42 36.69 -1.19
C GLN A 100 -47.53 37.75 -1.21
N ALA A 101 -47.32 38.91 -1.87
CA ALA A 101 -48.27 40.02 -1.91
C ALA A 101 -49.60 39.73 -2.66
N GLY A 102 -49.73 38.58 -3.34
CA GLY A 102 -50.96 38.22 -4.07
C GLY A 102 -51.92 37.27 -3.34
N ARG A 103 -51.60 36.76 -2.15
CA ARG A 103 -52.34 35.62 -1.53
C ARG A 103 -53.29 35.98 -0.36
N ARG A 104 -53.63 37.26 -0.16
CA ARG A 104 -54.49 37.74 0.95
C ARG A 104 -55.86 38.32 0.54
N ALA A 105 -56.34 38.06 -0.67
CA ALA A 105 -57.61 38.62 -1.15
C ALA A 105 -58.83 37.67 -1.10
N GLU A 106 -58.70 36.45 -0.54
CA GLU A 106 -59.80 35.47 -0.47
C GLU A 106 -59.89 34.86 0.93
N ALA A 107 -60.64 35.50 1.84
CA ALA A 107 -61.25 34.92 3.04
C ALA A 107 -62.31 35.89 3.60
#